data_AF-X1HTY9-F1
#
_entry.id   AF-X1HTY9-F1
#
_cell.length_a   1.000
_cell.length_b   1.000
_cell.length_c   1.000
_cell.angle_alpha   90.00
_cell.angle_beta   90.00
_cell.angle_gamma   90.00
#
_symmetry.space_group_name_H-M   'P 1'
#
loop_
_entity.id
_entity.type
_entity.pdbx_description
1 polymer ?
#
loop_
_entity_poly.entity_id
_entity_poly.type
_entity_poly.pdbx_seq_one_letter_code
_entity_poly.pdbx_strand_id
1 'polypeptide(L)'
;MHIDHKAGDRMYTDFTGKKMHIVDPGTGEIRETEIFVAILGMSQLTYVEASFSQKLEDWIILNENALRYYDGAPRGISPDNLKSAVTKACNYEPLINETYKNLAKHYGTVILPTRPGKPKDKSLVENAVSLVYQRIFAPLRNTTFFSLQELNEAIWKELERHNDAFFQRRDISRRKLFEQIEKDELQPLPVERYELKHYQIAKVEFNYHVYLKEDKHYYSTPYQYTGKRIKIIYTARNVE
;
A
#
# COMPACT_ATOMS: atom_id res chain seq x y z
N MET A 1 31.00 -10.23 -3.14
CA MET A 1 29.79 -9.39 -3.02
C MET A 1 28.59 -10.32 -3.22
N HIS A 2 27.90 -10.73 -2.15
CA HIS A 2 26.67 -11.52 -2.27
C HIS A 2 25.49 -10.56 -2.17
N ILE A 3 25.17 -9.94 -3.30
CA ILE A 3 23.93 -9.20 -3.47
C ILE A 3 22.87 -10.25 -3.79
N ASP A 4 22.09 -10.63 -2.78
CA ASP A 4 21.04 -11.64 -2.95
C ASP A 4 19.78 -11.08 -3.63
N HIS A 5 19.64 -9.75 -3.69
CA HIS A 5 18.49 -9.06 -4.29
C HIS A 5 18.90 -8.28 -5.54
N LYS A 6 18.32 -8.64 -6.68
CA LYS A 6 18.55 -7.93 -7.94
C LYS A 6 17.92 -6.53 -7.86
N ALA A 7 18.65 -5.53 -8.36
CA ALA A 7 18.18 -4.15 -8.46
C ALA A 7 16.84 -4.07 -9.21
N GLY A 8 15.88 -3.35 -8.65
CA GLY A 8 14.55 -3.14 -9.24
C GLY A 8 13.66 -4.38 -9.24
N ASP A 9 14.09 -5.50 -8.63
CA ASP A 9 13.33 -6.75 -8.66
C ASP A 9 12.10 -6.70 -7.75
N ARG A 10 12.28 -6.32 -6.47
CA ARG A 10 11.20 -6.43 -5.47
C ARG A 10 11.17 -5.27 -4.49
N MET A 11 9.96 -4.79 -4.24
CA MET A 11 9.59 -4.06 -3.02
C MET A 11 8.88 -5.02 -2.08
N TYR A 12 9.21 -4.96 -0.80
CA TYR A 12 8.52 -5.69 0.25
C TYR A 12 7.69 -4.71 1.08
N THR A 13 6.49 -5.14 1.48
CA THR A 13 5.56 -4.27 2.21
C THR A 13 4.99 -4.96 3.42
N ASP A 14 4.83 -4.22 4.52
CA ASP A 14 4.22 -4.71 5.75
C ASP A 14 3.62 -3.55 6.56
N PHE A 15 2.84 -3.89 7.58
CA PHE A 15 2.43 -2.95 8.62
C PHE A 15 3.19 -3.24 9.90
N THR A 16 3.58 -2.20 10.62
CA THR A 16 4.20 -2.40 11.93
C THR A 16 3.18 -2.95 12.92
N GLY A 17 3.60 -3.87 13.78
CA GLY A 17 2.73 -4.40 14.85
C GLY A 17 2.37 -3.38 15.93
N LYS A 18 3.24 -2.39 16.21
CA LYS A 18 2.90 -1.26 17.10
C LYS A 18 2.25 -0.14 16.30
N LYS A 19 1.30 0.54 16.92
CA LYS A 19 0.60 1.68 16.33
C LYS A 19 1.11 3.00 16.88
N MET A 20 0.89 4.07 16.12
CA MET A 20 0.99 5.45 16.61
C MET A 20 -0.41 6.02 16.79
N HIS A 21 -0.54 7.21 17.37
CA HIS A 21 -1.83 7.80 17.64
C HIS A 21 -1.88 9.28 17.26
N ILE A 22 -3.08 9.74 16.95
CA ILE A 22 -3.43 11.15 16.84
C ILE A 22 -4.51 11.46 17.87
N VAL A 23 -4.64 12.72 18.25
CA VAL A 23 -5.64 13.20 19.21
C VAL A 23 -6.61 14.13 18.50
N ASP A 24 -7.90 13.88 18.63
CA ASP A 24 -8.92 14.80 18.14
C ASP A 24 -8.84 16.12 18.94
N PRO A 25 -8.64 17.28 18.29
CA PRO A 25 -8.44 18.55 18.99
C PRO A 25 -9.70 19.07 19.70
N GLY A 26 -10.90 18.62 19.29
CA GLY A 26 -12.18 19.04 19.87
C GLY A 26 -12.62 18.14 21.03
N THR A 27 -12.43 16.82 20.91
CA THR A 27 -12.92 15.84 21.89
C THR A 27 -11.82 15.32 22.83
N GLY A 28 -10.56 15.43 22.44
CA GLY A 28 -9.43 14.78 23.12
C GLY A 28 -9.37 13.27 22.89
N GLU A 29 -10.20 12.72 21.99
CA GLU A 29 -10.21 11.29 21.69
C GLU A 29 -8.91 10.85 21.02
N ILE A 30 -8.31 9.76 21.53
CA ILE A 30 -7.10 9.19 20.96
C ILE A 30 -7.49 8.17 19.89
N ARG A 31 -7.05 8.43 18.66
CA ARG A 31 -7.27 7.54 17.52
C ARG A 31 -5.97 6.86 17.12
N GLU A 32 -5.98 5.53 17.13
CA GLU A 32 -4.85 4.74 16.65
C GLU A 32 -4.69 4.84 15.12
N THR A 33 -3.44 4.73 14.68
CA THR A 33 -3.02 4.73 13.28
C THR A 33 -2.13 3.52 13.01
N GLU A 34 -2.32 2.93 11.84
CA GLU A 34 -1.55 1.82 11.32
C GLU A 34 -0.35 2.39 10.57
N ILE A 35 0.87 1.86 10.78
CA ILE A 35 2.06 2.37 10.10
C ILE A 35 2.48 1.37 9.03
N PHE A 36 2.37 1.80 7.78
CA PHE A 36 2.82 1.07 6.61
C PHE A 36 4.32 1.25 6.40
N VAL A 37 4.99 0.18 6.01
CA VAL A 37 6.41 0.16 5.66
C VAL A 37 6.57 -0.53 4.32
N ALA A 38 7.25 0.13 3.39
CA ALA A 38 7.73 -0.46 2.15
C ALA A 38 9.25 -0.37 2.08
N ILE A 39 9.90 -1.36 1.49
CA ILE A 39 11.36 -1.38 1.36
C ILE A 39 11.78 -2.02 0.03
N LEU A 40 12.69 -1.37 -0.70
CA LEU A 40 13.31 -1.96 -1.89
C LEU A 40 14.38 -2.99 -1.51
N GLY A 41 14.40 -4.13 -2.19
CA GLY A 41 15.27 -5.26 -1.84
C GLY A 41 16.77 -4.96 -1.95
N MET A 42 17.19 -4.22 -2.99
CA MET A 42 18.61 -3.99 -3.26
C MET A 42 19.17 -2.82 -2.45
N SER A 43 18.57 -1.63 -2.58
CA SER A 43 19.03 -0.41 -1.90
C SER A 43 18.64 -0.35 -0.43
N GLN A 44 17.63 -1.13 -0.01
CA GLN A 44 16.97 -0.99 1.29
C GLN A 44 16.40 0.41 1.52
N LEU A 45 16.14 1.17 0.44
CA LEU A 45 15.43 2.44 0.55
C LEU A 45 14.04 2.15 1.09
N THR A 46 13.72 2.81 2.20
CA THR A 46 12.49 2.57 2.96
C THR A 46 11.50 3.70 2.69
N TYR A 47 10.23 3.37 2.61
CA TYR A 47 9.11 4.29 2.68
C TYR A 47 8.23 3.94 3.88
N VAL A 48 7.74 4.96 4.59
CA VAL A 48 6.89 4.79 5.77
C VAL A 48 5.78 5.82 5.75
N GLU A 49 4.54 5.39 6.00
CA GLU A 49 3.37 6.24 6.02
C GLU A 49 2.34 5.71 7.03
N ALA A 50 1.76 6.61 7.83
CA ALA A 50 0.65 6.35 8.71
C ALA A 50 -0.68 6.38 7.93
N SER A 51 -1.56 5.42 8.24
CA SER A 51 -2.91 5.31 7.72
C SER A 51 -3.90 5.04 8.86
N PHE A 52 -5.18 5.34 8.63
CA PHE A 52 -6.24 4.98 9.57
C PHE A 52 -6.61 3.51 9.55
N SER A 53 -6.25 2.77 8.49
CA SER A 53 -6.60 1.36 8.40
C SER A 53 -5.64 0.56 7.51
N GLN A 54 -5.75 -0.76 7.63
CA GLN A 54 -5.08 -1.73 6.75
C GLN A 54 -6.05 -2.31 5.71
N LYS A 55 -7.12 -1.59 5.36
CA LYS A 55 -8.06 -2.03 4.32
C LYS A 55 -7.42 -2.00 2.95
N LEU A 56 -8.03 -2.70 2.00
CA LEU A 56 -7.53 -2.82 0.63
C LEU A 56 -7.37 -1.44 -0.04
N GLU A 57 -8.34 -0.54 0.15
CA GLU A 57 -8.32 0.82 -0.38
C GLU A 57 -7.06 1.58 0.07
N ASP A 58 -6.82 1.59 1.38
CA ASP A 58 -5.66 2.24 1.98
C ASP A 58 -4.38 1.55 1.55
N TRP A 59 -4.34 0.21 1.51
CA TRP A 59 -3.17 -0.54 1.05
C TRP A 59 -2.77 -0.16 -0.39
N ILE A 60 -3.74 0.03 -1.28
CA ILE A 60 -3.49 0.45 -2.67
C ILE A 60 -2.89 1.86 -2.71
N ILE A 61 -3.46 2.79 -1.96
CA ILE A 61 -2.99 4.18 -1.88
C ILE A 61 -1.57 4.23 -1.32
N LEU A 62 -1.31 3.49 -0.23
CA LEU A 62 0.00 3.42 0.42
C LEU A 62 1.08 2.82 -0.49
N ASN A 63 0.75 1.77 -1.24
CA ASN A 63 1.66 1.20 -2.23
C ASN A 63 1.93 2.21 -3.35
N GLU A 64 0.90 2.86 -3.86
CA GLU A 64 1.06 3.89 -4.89
C GLU A 64 1.92 5.06 -4.41
N ASN A 65 1.72 5.53 -3.18
CA ASN A 65 2.55 6.56 -2.57
C ASN A 65 4.01 6.12 -2.45
N ALA A 66 4.27 4.87 -2.06
CA ALA A 66 5.61 4.31 -2.04
C ALA A 66 6.24 4.27 -3.44
N LEU A 67 5.51 3.80 -4.46
CA LEU A 67 6.00 3.79 -5.85
C LEU A 67 6.35 5.21 -6.32
N ARG A 68 5.51 6.20 -6.01
CA ARG A 68 5.74 7.62 -6.33
C ARG A 68 6.94 8.17 -5.56
N TYR A 69 7.14 7.79 -4.31
CA TYR A 69 8.33 8.15 -3.53
C TYR A 69 9.62 7.63 -4.17
N TYR A 70 9.58 6.40 -4.70
CA TYR A 70 10.70 5.81 -5.45
C TYR A 70 10.83 6.36 -6.87
N ASP A 71 9.85 7.13 -7.36
CA ASP A 71 9.80 7.61 -8.75
C ASP A 71 9.87 6.45 -9.78
N GLY A 72 9.31 5.29 -9.44
CA GLY A 72 9.40 4.10 -10.26
C GLY A 72 8.74 2.87 -9.62
N ALA A 73 8.43 1.88 -10.46
CA ALA A 73 7.86 0.61 -10.02
C ALA A 73 8.85 -0.55 -10.12
N PRO A 74 9.01 -1.37 -9.06
CA PRO A 74 9.80 -2.59 -9.14
C PRO A 74 9.06 -3.65 -9.94
N ARG A 75 9.78 -4.69 -10.38
CA ARG A 75 9.18 -5.82 -11.11
C ARG A 75 8.14 -6.57 -10.26
N GLY A 76 8.29 -6.58 -8.94
CA GLY A 76 7.31 -7.19 -8.04
C GLY A 76 7.12 -6.45 -6.72
N ILE A 77 5.91 -6.59 -6.18
CA ILE A 77 5.51 -6.14 -4.84
C ILE A 77 5.21 -7.37 -4.00
N SER A 78 5.88 -7.50 -2.87
CA SER A 78 5.80 -8.66 -1.98
C SER A 78 5.22 -8.28 -0.62
N PRO A 79 3.89 -8.35 -0.45
CA PRO A 79 3.28 -8.22 0.87
C PRO A 79 3.55 -9.46 1.71
N ASP A 80 3.92 -9.29 2.99
CA ASP A 80 4.23 -10.41 3.88
C ASP A 80 3.02 -11.29 4.19
N ASN A 81 1.81 -10.72 4.16
CA ASN A 81 0.58 -11.48 4.29
C ASN A 81 -0.59 -10.82 3.55
N LEU A 82 -0.93 -11.35 2.37
CA LEU A 82 -2.10 -10.90 1.60
C LEU A 82 -3.42 -10.99 2.38
N LYS A 83 -3.53 -11.92 3.36
CA LYS A 83 -4.75 -12.08 4.15
C LYS A 83 -4.89 -11.02 5.23
N SER A 84 -3.80 -10.59 5.88
CA SER A 84 -3.86 -9.50 6.88
C SER A 84 -3.80 -8.10 6.26
N ALA A 85 -3.17 -7.95 5.09
CA ALA A 85 -3.29 -6.73 4.28
C ALA A 85 -4.75 -6.43 3.85
N VAL A 86 -5.68 -7.37 4.07
CA VAL A 86 -7.12 -7.22 3.80
C VAL A 86 -7.98 -7.72 4.98
N THR A 87 -7.44 -7.74 6.22
CA THR A 87 -8.25 -8.16 7.36
C THR A 87 -9.30 -7.09 7.73
N LYS A 88 -10.57 -7.51 7.72
CA LYS A 88 -11.83 -6.78 8.00
C LYS A 88 -12.37 -5.93 6.84
N ALA A 89 -12.95 -6.60 5.83
CA ALA A 89 -14.25 -6.25 5.21
C ALA A 89 -14.44 -6.71 3.74
N CYS A 90 -13.91 -7.85 3.30
CA CYS A 90 -14.30 -8.38 1.99
C CYS A 90 -14.55 -9.89 2.03
N ASN A 91 -15.83 -10.28 2.05
CA ASN A 91 -16.28 -11.67 1.94
C ASN A 91 -16.07 -12.27 0.52
N TYR A 92 -15.18 -11.71 -0.30
CA TYR A 92 -14.97 -12.09 -1.69
C TYR A 92 -13.48 -12.08 -2.08
N GLU A 93 -12.78 -13.17 -1.77
CA GLU A 93 -11.41 -13.42 -2.24
C GLU A 93 -11.21 -13.23 -3.78
N PRO A 94 -12.18 -13.58 -4.66
CA PRO A 94 -12.03 -13.35 -6.10
C PRO A 94 -11.89 -11.87 -6.48
N LEU A 95 -12.56 -10.96 -5.77
CA LEU A 95 -12.55 -9.53 -6.07
C LEU A 95 -11.22 -8.88 -5.66
N ILE A 96 -10.66 -9.31 -4.53
CA ILE A 96 -9.32 -8.89 -4.07
C ILE A 96 -8.27 -9.26 -5.12
N ASN A 97 -8.33 -10.48 -5.65
CA ASN A 97 -7.41 -10.93 -6.70
C ASN A 97 -7.57 -10.13 -8.00
N GLU A 98 -8.79 -9.74 -8.38
CA GLU A 98 -9.06 -8.90 -9.56
C GLU A 98 -8.46 -7.50 -9.37
N THR A 99 -8.65 -6.88 -8.21
CA THR A 99 -8.06 -5.58 -7.87
C THR A 99 -6.54 -5.61 -7.89
N TYR A 100 -5.91 -6.63 -7.26
CA TYR A 100 -4.46 -6.79 -7.30
C TYR A 100 -3.93 -6.98 -8.71
N LYS A 101 -4.61 -7.79 -9.53
CA LYS A 101 -4.22 -7.97 -10.93
C LYS A 101 -4.28 -6.67 -11.73
N ASN A 102 -5.31 -5.85 -11.50
CA ASN A 102 -5.48 -4.57 -12.19
C ASN A 102 -4.44 -3.55 -11.76
N LEU A 103 -4.14 -3.45 -10.46
CA LEU A 103 -3.06 -2.61 -9.93
C LEU A 103 -1.70 -3.02 -10.51
N ALA A 104 -1.40 -4.32 -10.46
CA ALA A 104 -0.16 -4.89 -10.99
C ALA A 104 0.01 -4.56 -12.48
N LYS A 105 -1.07 -4.69 -13.27
CA LYS A 105 -1.08 -4.34 -14.69
C LYS A 105 -0.85 -2.83 -14.91
N HIS A 106 -1.49 -1.97 -14.12
CA HIS A 106 -1.35 -0.51 -14.23
C HIS A 106 0.10 -0.06 -14.03
N TYR A 107 0.77 -0.62 -13.03
CA TYR A 107 2.15 -0.26 -12.67
C TYR A 107 3.23 -1.13 -13.33
N GLY A 108 2.87 -2.04 -14.24
CA GLY A 108 3.84 -2.93 -14.90
C GLY A 108 4.60 -3.84 -13.93
N THR A 109 3.97 -4.21 -12.80
CA THR A 109 4.56 -5.00 -11.72
C THR A 109 3.81 -6.33 -11.54
N VAL A 110 4.26 -7.16 -10.60
CA VAL A 110 3.53 -8.35 -10.15
C VAL A 110 3.37 -8.35 -8.64
N ILE A 111 2.16 -8.63 -8.14
CA ILE A 111 1.95 -8.80 -6.70
C ILE A 111 2.19 -10.26 -6.35
N LEU A 112 3.29 -10.52 -5.66
CA LEU A 112 3.74 -11.86 -5.29
C LEU A 112 3.82 -11.95 -3.77
N PRO A 113 2.86 -12.62 -3.10
CA PRO A 113 2.99 -12.82 -1.65
C PRO A 113 4.33 -13.47 -1.33
N THR A 114 4.93 -13.03 -0.23
CA THR A 114 6.19 -13.61 0.23
C THR A 114 5.98 -15.11 0.45
N ARG A 115 6.79 -15.96 -0.20
CA ARG A 115 6.61 -17.42 -0.11
C ARG A 115 6.84 -17.86 1.33
N PRO A 116 5.91 -18.62 1.96
CA PRO A 116 6.16 -19.22 3.26
C PRO A 116 7.45 -20.05 3.20
N GLY A 117 8.40 -19.76 4.09
CA GLY A 117 9.66 -20.52 4.18
C GLY A 117 10.84 -19.99 3.36
N LYS A 118 10.84 -18.73 2.89
CA LYS A 118 12.08 -18.02 2.51
C LYS A 118 12.55 -17.10 3.64
N PRO A 119 13.52 -17.54 4.47
CA PRO A 119 13.91 -16.81 5.69
C PRO A 119 14.49 -15.41 5.43
N LYS A 120 15.15 -15.22 4.26
CA LYS A 120 15.85 -13.97 3.93
C LYS A 120 14.92 -12.81 3.53
N ASP A 121 13.86 -13.10 2.77
CA ASP A 121 12.86 -12.08 2.37
C ASP A 121 12.14 -11.55 3.62
N LYS A 122 11.76 -12.47 4.51
CA LYS A 122 11.12 -12.15 5.78
C LYS A 122 12.05 -11.35 6.70
N SER A 123 13.33 -11.72 6.79
CA SER A 123 14.28 -11.01 7.65
C SER A 123 14.57 -9.58 7.19
N LEU A 124 14.47 -9.27 5.88
CA LEU A 124 14.63 -7.90 5.38
C LEU A 124 13.54 -6.98 5.95
N VAL A 125 12.28 -7.41 5.86
CA VAL A 125 11.11 -6.66 6.33
C VAL A 125 11.12 -6.53 7.84
N GLU A 126 11.37 -7.61 8.59
CA GLU A 126 11.45 -7.58 10.05
C GLU A 126 12.54 -6.61 10.55
N ASN A 127 13.69 -6.60 9.88
CA ASN A 127 14.76 -5.65 10.19
C ASN A 127 14.36 -4.20 9.87
N ALA A 128 13.68 -3.97 8.75
CA ALA A 128 13.17 -2.65 8.39
C ALA A 128 12.19 -2.13 9.46
N VAL A 129 11.22 -2.94 9.87
CA VAL A 129 10.26 -2.61 10.93
C VAL A 129 10.97 -2.31 12.26
N SER A 130 11.99 -3.09 12.62
CA SER A 130 12.79 -2.83 13.83
C SER A 130 13.51 -1.47 13.75
N LEU A 131 14.06 -1.13 12.59
CA LEU A 131 14.69 0.18 12.35
C LEU A 131 13.67 1.32 12.37
N VAL A 132 12.45 1.12 11.88
CA VAL A 132 11.35 2.08 11.97
C VAL A 132 11.01 2.37 13.43
N TYR A 133 10.93 1.34 14.29
CA TYR A 133 10.70 1.57 15.72
C TYR A 133 11.83 2.39 16.37
N GLN A 134 13.08 2.11 16.02
CA GLN A 134 14.23 2.78 16.62
C GLN A 134 14.42 4.21 16.11
N ARG A 135 14.22 4.44 14.81
CA ARG A 135 14.61 5.68 14.13
C ARG A 135 13.45 6.62 13.85
N ILE A 136 12.21 6.13 13.88
CA ILE A 136 11.02 6.95 13.63
C ILE A 136 10.14 6.98 14.88
N PHE A 137 9.73 5.83 15.43
CA PHE A 137 8.85 5.84 16.61
C PHE A 137 9.53 6.44 17.83
N ALA A 138 10.79 6.05 18.10
CA ALA A 138 11.46 6.51 19.30
C ALA A 138 11.61 8.05 19.34
N PRO A 139 12.06 8.74 18.27
CA PRO A 139 12.08 10.21 18.26
C PRO A 139 10.71 10.86 18.43
N LEU A 140 9.65 10.27 17.85
CA LEU A 140 8.31 10.87 17.84
C LEU A 140 7.44 10.52 19.06
N ARG A 141 7.89 9.62 19.95
CA ARG A 141 7.08 9.06 21.05
C ARG A 141 6.55 10.08 22.08
N ASN A 142 7.17 11.26 22.17
CA ASN A 142 6.82 12.31 23.12
C ASN A 142 6.11 13.50 22.45
N THR A 143 5.70 13.34 21.19
CA THR A 143 4.99 14.36 20.42
C THR A 143 3.53 13.96 20.27
N THR A 144 2.63 14.91 20.51
CA THR A 144 1.19 14.74 20.26
C THR A 144 0.87 15.32 18.90
N PHE A 145 0.19 14.53 18.06
CA PHE A 145 -0.25 14.92 16.73
C PHE A 145 -1.77 15.05 16.71
N PHE A 146 -2.30 16.02 15.97
CA PHE A 146 -3.73 16.31 15.91
C PHE A 146 -4.36 15.96 14.57
N SER A 147 -3.54 15.55 13.59
CA SER A 147 -4.01 15.08 12.30
C SER A 147 -3.10 13.99 11.74
N LEU A 148 -3.64 13.18 10.83
CA LEU A 148 -2.86 12.17 10.12
C LEU A 148 -1.76 12.80 9.25
N GLN A 149 -2.05 13.96 8.66
CA GLN A 149 -1.07 14.71 7.86
C GLN A 149 0.12 15.14 8.70
N GLU A 150 -0.12 15.74 9.87
CA GLU A 150 0.95 16.20 10.77
C GLU A 150 1.85 15.04 11.24
N LEU A 151 1.23 13.90 11.59
CA LEU A 151 1.96 12.68 11.91
C LEU A 151 2.82 12.20 10.74
N ASN A 152 2.26 12.19 9.52
CA ASN A 152 3.00 11.78 8.32
C ASN A 152 4.15 12.71 7.97
N GLU A 153 3.98 14.03 8.09
CA GLU A 153 5.07 15.00 7.88
C GLU A 153 6.23 14.75 8.86
N ALA A 154 5.92 14.46 10.13
CA ALA A 154 6.93 14.11 11.12
C ALA A 154 7.61 12.76 10.83
N ILE A 155 6.84 11.75 10.41
CA ILE A 155 7.37 10.45 9.97
C ILE A 155 8.33 10.63 8.79
N TRP A 156 7.93 11.38 7.76
CA TRP A 156 8.74 11.59 6.56
C TRP A 156 10.04 12.33 6.88
N LYS A 157 10.03 13.27 7.82
CA LYS A 157 11.27 13.91 8.28
C LYS A 157 12.27 12.91 8.88
N GLU A 158 11.81 11.99 9.72
CA GLU A 158 12.68 10.96 10.29
C GLU A 158 13.03 9.85 9.28
N LEU A 159 12.15 9.58 8.32
CA LEU A 159 12.38 8.66 7.20
C LEU A 159 13.54 9.13 6.32
N GLU A 160 13.58 10.41 5.97
CA GLU A 160 14.66 11.00 5.18
C GLU A 160 16.00 10.84 5.89
N ARG A 161 16.06 11.16 7.19
CA ARG A 161 17.25 10.90 8.02
C ARG A 161 17.65 9.43 8.04
N HIS A 162 16.68 8.52 8.10
CA HIS A 162 16.95 7.08 8.06
C HIS A 162 17.57 6.66 6.72
N ASN A 163 17.05 7.16 5.61
CA ASN A 163 17.49 6.82 4.26
C ASN A 163 18.85 7.46 3.91
N ASP A 164 19.16 8.63 4.47
CA ASP A 164 20.44 9.32 4.29
C ASP A 164 21.53 8.80 5.24
N ALA A 165 21.17 8.16 6.34
CA ALA A 165 22.13 7.56 7.24
C ALA A 165 22.89 6.40 6.58
N PHE A 166 24.21 6.35 6.80
CA PHE A 166 25.05 5.26 6.33
C PHE A 166 24.63 3.91 6.93
N PHE A 167 24.86 2.85 6.15
CA PHE A 167 24.75 1.49 6.69
C PHE A 167 25.80 1.26 7.77
N GLN A 168 25.49 0.35 8.69
CA GLN A 168 26.51 -0.13 9.61
C GLN A 168 27.63 -0.81 8.80
N ARG A 169 28.88 -0.35 9.01
CA ARG A 169 30.09 -0.88 8.36
C ARG A 169 30.14 -0.71 6.82
N ARG A 170 29.37 0.22 6.24
CA ARG A 170 29.53 0.63 4.83
C ARG A 170 29.47 2.14 4.70
N ASP A 171 30.33 2.69 3.87
CA ASP A 171 30.40 4.14 3.60
C ASP A 171 29.42 4.55 2.48
N ILE A 172 28.19 4.09 2.59
CA ILE A 172 27.11 4.40 1.66
C ILE A 172 25.78 4.38 2.39
N SER A 173 24.86 5.26 1.99
CA SER A 173 23.50 5.33 2.54
C SER A 173 22.53 4.54 1.66
N ARG A 174 21.30 4.34 2.14
CA ARG A 174 20.23 3.71 1.35
C ARG A 174 19.91 4.56 0.13
N ARG A 175 19.79 5.89 0.32
CA ARG A 175 19.55 6.86 -0.76
C ARG A 175 20.64 6.79 -1.83
N LYS A 176 21.91 6.85 -1.44
CA LYS A 176 23.02 6.81 -2.40
C LYS A 176 23.11 5.47 -3.13
N LEU A 177 22.82 4.36 -2.45
CA LEU A 177 22.76 3.05 -3.08
C LEU A 177 21.61 2.93 -4.07
N PHE A 178 20.45 3.52 -3.74
CA PHE A 178 19.30 3.61 -4.64
C PHE A 178 19.62 4.40 -5.91
N GLU A 179 20.13 5.61 -5.76
CA GLU A 179 20.46 6.52 -6.86
C GLU A 179 21.52 5.92 -7.80
N GLN A 180 22.48 5.16 -7.28
CA GLN A 180 23.59 4.63 -8.07
C GLN A 180 23.29 3.29 -8.76
N ILE A 181 22.35 2.49 -8.23
CA ILE A 181 22.19 1.09 -8.65
C ILE A 181 20.75 0.71 -8.96
N GLU A 182 19.77 1.21 -8.23
CA GLU A 182 18.40 0.67 -8.29
C GLU A 182 17.42 1.57 -9.04
N LYS A 183 17.61 2.90 -8.99
CA LYS A 183 16.69 3.86 -9.60
C LYS A 183 16.45 3.58 -11.09
N ASP A 184 17.51 3.39 -11.85
CA ASP A 184 17.45 3.19 -13.31
C ASP A 184 16.90 1.81 -13.72
N GLU A 185 16.76 0.88 -12.77
CA GLU A 185 16.20 -0.46 -13.01
C GLU A 185 14.68 -0.52 -12.74
N LEU A 186 14.11 0.54 -12.17
CA LEU A 186 12.66 0.65 -11.96
C LEU A 186 11.92 0.93 -13.26
N GLN A 187 10.70 0.41 -13.36
CA GLN A 187 9.79 0.71 -14.45
C GLN A 187 9.22 2.14 -14.30
N PRO A 188 9.01 2.86 -15.41
CA PRO A 188 8.39 4.18 -15.35
C PRO A 188 6.96 4.08 -14.82
N LEU A 189 6.55 5.09 -14.05
CA LEU A 189 5.18 5.17 -13.56
C LEU A 189 4.24 5.76 -14.62
N PRO A 190 3.00 5.27 -14.73
CA PRO A 190 1.95 5.98 -15.46
C PRO A 190 1.77 7.41 -14.92
N VAL A 191 1.33 8.34 -15.76
CA VAL A 191 1.02 9.72 -15.33
C VAL A 191 -0.15 9.68 -14.34
N GLU A 192 -1.21 8.97 -14.70
CA GLU A 192 -2.41 8.84 -13.87
C GLU A 192 -2.23 7.80 -12.77
N ARG A 193 -2.80 8.11 -11.60
CA ARG A 193 -2.92 7.17 -10.49
C ARG A 193 -3.90 6.05 -10.83
N TYR A 194 -3.74 4.90 -10.18
CA TYR A 194 -4.64 3.77 -10.36
C TYR A 194 -6.01 4.12 -9.78
N GLU A 195 -7.06 3.99 -10.59
CA GLU A 195 -8.43 4.19 -10.13
C GLU A 195 -8.98 2.88 -9.57
N LEU A 196 -9.26 2.86 -8.27
CA LEU A 196 -9.81 1.68 -7.61
C LEU A 196 -11.22 1.37 -8.13
N LYS A 197 -11.39 0.15 -8.62
CA LYS A 197 -12.68 -0.41 -9.02
C LYS A 197 -13.28 -1.22 -7.88
N HIS A 198 -14.52 -0.92 -7.55
CA HIS A 198 -15.38 -1.67 -6.66
C HIS A 198 -16.35 -2.53 -7.45
N TYR A 199 -16.91 -3.54 -6.79
CA TYR A 199 -17.77 -4.52 -7.45
C TYR A 199 -19.00 -4.85 -6.62
N GLN A 200 -20.17 -4.91 -7.26
CA GLN A 200 -21.40 -5.36 -6.63
C GLN A 200 -22.13 -6.36 -7.54
N ILE A 201 -22.58 -7.47 -6.97
CA ILE A 201 -23.49 -8.38 -7.68
C ILE A 201 -24.92 -8.02 -7.33
N ALA A 202 -25.70 -7.60 -8.34
CA ALA A 202 -27.11 -7.23 -8.19
C ALA A 202 -27.97 -8.03 -9.18
N LYS A 203 -29.24 -8.28 -8.80
CA LYS A 203 -30.24 -8.83 -9.72
C LYS A 203 -30.88 -7.67 -10.46
N VAL A 204 -31.01 -7.78 -11.78
CA VAL A 204 -31.74 -6.81 -12.59
C VAL A 204 -33.24 -6.96 -12.30
N GLU A 205 -33.85 -5.87 -11.86
CA GLU A 205 -35.27 -5.81 -11.53
C GLU A 205 -36.14 -5.80 -12.79
N PHE A 206 -37.46 -6.01 -12.62
CA PHE A 206 -38.41 -6.09 -13.73
C PHE A 206 -38.47 -4.79 -14.56
N ASN A 207 -38.15 -3.66 -13.92
CA ASN A 207 -38.10 -2.33 -14.52
C ASN A 207 -36.77 -2.03 -15.23
N TYR A 208 -35.92 -3.04 -15.48
CA TYR A 208 -34.62 -2.91 -16.16
C TYR A 208 -33.55 -2.14 -15.38
N HIS A 209 -33.72 -1.96 -14.07
CA HIS A 209 -32.74 -1.26 -13.23
C HIS A 209 -32.01 -2.21 -12.27
N VAL A 210 -30.83 -1.77 -11.82
CA VAL A 210 -30.09 -2.35 -10.71
C VAL A 210 -29.80 -1.30 -9.65
N TYR A 211 -29.97 -1.66 -8.39
CA TYR A 211 -29.65 -0.79 -7.26
C TYR A 211 -28.19 -0.91 -6.86
N LEU A 212 -27.45 0.20 -6.90
CA LEU A 212 -26.10 0.30 -6.33
C LEU A 212 -26.22 0.75 -4.87
N LYS A 213 -25.69 -0.06 -3.95
CA LYS A 213 -25.86 0.18 -2.51
C LYS A 213 -25.04 1.35 -2.00
N GLU A 214 -23.87 1.56 -2.61
CA GLU A 214 -22.87 2.52 -2.17
C GLU A 214 -23.38 3.96 -2.27
N ASP A 215 -23.95 4.32 -3.41
CA ASP A 215 -24.49 5.66 -3.67
C ASP A 215 -26.01 5.74 -3.51
N LYS A 216 -26.67 4.60 -3.29
CA LYS A 216 -28.13 4.46 -3.17
C LYS A 216 -28.91 4.87 -4.42
N HIS A 217 -28.34 4.67 -5.61
CA HIS A 217 -28.99 4.98 -6.88
C HIS A 217 -29.34 3.73 -7.70
N TYR A 218 -30.30 3.90 -8.62
CA TYR A 218 -30.68 2.90 -9.60
C TYR A 218 -30.05 3.21 -10.96
N TYR A 219 -29.45 2.21 -11.57
CA TYR A 219 -28.81 2.30 -12.87
C TYR A 219 -29.59 1.47 -13.89
N SER A 220 -29.87 2.05 -15.06
CA SER A 220 -30.56 1.34 -16.14
C SER A 220 -29.66 0.30 -16.79
N THR A 221 -30.26 -0.80 -17.23
CA THR A 221 -29.57 -1.91 -17.90
C THR A 221 -30.36 -2.32 -19.16
N PRO A 222 -29.71 -2.94 -20.15
CA PRO A 222 -30.43 -3.49 -21.30
C PRO A 222 -31.48 -4.53 -20.87
N TYR A 223 -32.67 -4.49 -21.49
CA TYR A 223 -33.82 -5.34 -21.13
C TYR A 223 -33.51 -6.86 -21.17
N GLN A 224 -32.49 -7.26 -21.93
CA GLN A 224 -32.05 -8.65 -22.08
C GLN A 224 -31.47 -9.25 -20.79
N TYR A 225 -31.17 -8.40 -19.80
CA TYR A 225 -30.64 -8.81 -18.51
C TYR A 225 -31.69 -8.92 -17.40
N THR A 226 -32.96 -8.57 -17.65
CA THR A 226 -34.04 -8.67 -16.66
C THR A 226 -34.07 -10.04 -15.98
N GLY A 227 -34.08 -10.04 -14.65
CA GLY A 227 -34.09 -11.25 -13.83
C GLY A 227 -32.74 -11.95 -13.68
N LYS A 228 -31.70 -11.57 -14.44
CA LYS A 228 -30.34 -12.11 -14.30
C LYS A 228 -29.58 -11.39 -13.18
N ARG A 229 -28.54 -12.05 -12.65
CA ARG A 229 -27.57 -11.40 -11.76
C ARG A 229 -26.42 -10.88 -12.59
N ILE A 230 -26.09 -9.61 -12.45
CA ILE A 230 -24.99 -8.95 -13.15
C ILE A 230 -23.95 -8.45 -12.15
N LYS A 231 -22.71 -8.28 -12.62
CA LYS A 231 -21.62 -7.64 -11.87
C LYS A 231 -21.59 -6.16 -12.28
N ILE A 232 -21.85 -5.28 -11.33
CA ILE A 232 -21.67 -3.83 -11.44
C ILE A 232 -20.22 -3.54 -11.07
N ILE A 233 -19.51 -2.80 -11.91
CA ILE A 233 -18.16 -2.32 -11.66
C ILE A 233 -18.26 -0.81 -11.50
N TYR A 234 -17.70 -0.25 -10.43
CA TYR A 234 -17.81 1.20 -10.21
C TYR A 234 -16.56 1.78 -9.60
N THR A 235 -16.34 3.06 -9.85
CA THR A 235 -15.27 3.88 -9.27
C THR A 235 -15.90 5.10 -8.60
N ALA A 236 -15.08 6.02 -8.07
CA ALA A 236 -15.58 7.31 -7.60
C ALA A 236 -16.21 8.17 -8.71
N ARG A 237 -16.02 7.82 -9.99
CA ARG A 237 -16.42 8.65 -11.14
C ARG A 237 -17.36 7.93 -12.12
N ASN A 238 -17.26 6.62 -12.24
CA ASN A 238 -17.95 5.85 -13.29
C ASN A 238 -18.64 4.61 -12.72
N VAL A 239 -19.71 4.17 -13.40
CA VAL A 239 -20.43 2.91 -13.14
C VAL A 239 -20.60 2.17 -14.48
N GLU A 240 -20.18 0.90 -14.50
CA GLU A 240 -20.18 -0.02 -15.65
C GLU A 240 -20.95 -1.32 -15.34
#